data_AF-A0A2V8MKN9-F1
#
_entry.id   AF-A0A2V8MKN9-F1
#
_cell.length_a   1.000
_cell.length_b   1.000
_cell.length_c   1.000
_cell.angle_alpha   90.00
_cell.angle_beta   90.00
_cell.angle_gamma   90.00
#
_symmetry.space_group_name_H-M   'P 1'
#
loop_
_entity.id
_entity.type
_entity.pdbx_description
1 polymer ?
#
loop_
_entity_poly.entity_id
_entity_poly.type
_entity_poly.pdbx_seq_one_letter_code
_entity_poly.pdbx_strand_id
1 'polypeptide(L)'
;VLVDAGGQNLLFTIGKDGILWKLDRRTGKYLGHKETVFQNIWTKFDPVTGKPTYRDDIIHETPGKAVDACPTSAGGHNWPATSYNPPTGLLIAPLVQACQVMVPGAPNLEGNGNGGGAQRSFYEMPGSDGNVGKLAAFDVKRPST
;
A
#
# COMPACT_ATOMS: atom_id res chain seq x y z
N VAL A 1 5.12 8.84 -10.01
CA VAL A 1 6.33 9.00 -10.85
C VAL A 1 5.98 8.69 -12.29
N LEU A 2 6.33 9.56 -13.24
CA LEU A 2 6.10 9.34 -14.67
C LEU A 2 7.39 8.89 -15.34
N VAL A 3 7.34 7.84 -16.15
CA VAL A 3 8.53 7.20 -16.73
C VAL A 3 8.26 6.81 -18.18
N ASP A 4 9.20 7.14 -19.07
CA ASP A 4 9.20 6.64 -20.44
C ASP A 4 10.24 5.50 -20.53
N ALA A 5 9.77 4.27 -20.79
CA ALA A 5 10.63 3.08 -20.83
C ALA A 5 10.08 2.01 -21.78
N GLY A 6 10.95 1.39 -22.58
CA GLY A 6 10.55 0.30 -23.48
C GLY A 6 9.45 0.68 -24.49
N GLY A 7 9.41 1.95 -24.91
CA GLY A 7 8.38 2.49 -25.80
C GLY A 7 7.03 2.77 -25.13
N GLN A 8 6.92 2.66 -23.81
CA GLN A 8 5.69 2.87 -23.04
C GLN A 8 5.74 4.19 -22.26
N ASN A 9 4.58 4.83 -22.11
CA ASN A 9 4.36 5.99 -21.25
C ASN A 9 3.77 5.52 -19.92
N LEU A 10 4.59 5.43 -18.86
CA LEU A 10 4.22 4.75 -17.62
C LEU A 10 3.95 5.74 -16.48
N LEU A 11 2.98 5.41 -15.65
CA LEU A 11 2.77 5.99 -14.33
C LEU A 11 3.02 4.89 -13.28
N PHE A 12 3.97 5.17 -12.39
CA PHE A 12 4.21 4.39 -11.18
C PHE A 12 3.75 5.16 -9.96
N THR A 13 2.96 4.52 -9.10
CA THR A 13 2.51 5.12 -7.84
C THR A 13 2.48 4.08 -6.74
N ILE A 14 2.85 4.48 -5.52
CA ILE A 14 2.73 3.65 -4.32
C ILE A 14 1.79 4.39 -3.37
N GLY A 15 0.76 3.70 -2.87
CA GLY A 15 -0.20 4.27 -1.94
C GLY A 15 0.02 3.83 -0.50
N LYS A 16 -0.90 4.21 0.39
CA LYS A 16 -0.94 3.71 1.78
C LYS A 16 -1.14 2.21 1.84
N ASP A 17 -1.82 1.64 0.85
CA ASP A 17 -1.94 0.19 0.64
C ASP A 17 -0.59 -0.52 0.50
N GLY A 18 0.52 0.19 0.23
CA GLY A 18 1.84 -0.41 0.09
C GLY A 18 1.99 -1.22 -1.20
N ILE A 19 1.17 -0.92 -2.20
CA ILE A 19 1.21 -1.54 -3.52
C ILE A 19 1.84 -0.56 -4.50
N LEU A 20 2.87 -1.00 -5.23
CA LEU A 20 3.41 -0.30 -6.40
C LEU A 20 2.53 -0.63 -7.60
N TRP A 21 1.81 0.38 -8.08
CA TRP A 21 0.92 0.28 -9.24
C TRP A 21 1.64 0.77 -10.50
N LYS A 22 1.53 0.00 -11.59
CA LYS A 22 2.01 0.33 -12.93
C LYS A 22 0.83 0.53 -13.87
N LEU A 23 0.71 1.75 -14.40
CA LEU A 23 -0.38 2.15 -15.29
C LEU A 23 0.17 2.74 -16.59
N ASP A 24 -0.59 2.64 -17.67
CA ASP A 24 -0.40 3.49 -18.83
C ASP A 24 -0.79 4.93 -18.45
N ARG A 25 0.15 5.87 -18.55
CA ARG A 25 -0.05 7.26 -18.11
C ARG A 25 -1.13 7.99 -18.90
N ARG A 26 -1.39 7.61 -20.15
CA ARG A 26 -2.31 8.33 -21.05
C ARG A 26 -3.75 7.87 -20.86
N THR A 27 -3.94 6.58 -20.61
CA THR A 27 -5.25 5.94 -20.58
C THR A 27 -5.69 5.54 -19.18
N GLY A 28 -4.76 5.48 -18.21
CA GLY A 28 -5.00 4.93 -16.89
C GLY A 28 -5.13 3.40 -16.86
N LYS A 29 -4.87 2.72 -17.99
CA LYS A 29 -4.98 1.26 -18.08
C LYS A 29 -4.02 0.59 -17.12
N TYR A 30 -4.52 -0.38 -16.36
CA TYR A 30 -3.70 -1.25 -15.50
C TYR A 30 -2.74 -2.11 -16.34
N LEU A 31 -1.47 -2.12 -15.92
CA LEU A 31 -0.41 -2.91 -16.56
C LEU A 31 0.24 -3.92 -15.60
N GLY A 32 0.17 -3.68 -14.30
CA GLY A 32 0.77 -4.55 -13.29
C GLY A 32 0.78 -3.91 -11.90
N HIS A 33 1.13 -4.71 -10.90
CA HIS A 33 1.42 -4.21 -9.56
C HIS A 33 2.46 -5.08 -8.85
N LYS A 34 2.99 -4.55 -7.75
CA LYS A 34 3.83 -5.28 -6.79
C LYS A 34 3.48 -4.91 -5.36
N GLU A 35 3.36 -5.92 -4.51
CA GLU A 35 3.38 -5.73 -3.06
C GLU A 35 4.79 -5.29 -2.60
N THR A 36 4.90 -4.10 -2.01
CA THR A 36 6.20 -3.52 -1.61
C THR A 36 6.61 -3.86 -0.17
N VAL A 37 5.60 -4.20 0.64
CA VAL A 37 5.65 -4.64 2.04
C VAL A 37 4.73 -5.86 2.20
N PHE A 38 4.80 -6.56 3.33
CA PHE A 38 3.91 -7.69 3.60
C PHE A 38 2.44 -7.25 3.56
N GLN A 39 1.59 -8.05 2.90
CA GLN A 39 0.16 -7.81 2.74
C GLN A 39 -0.63 -8.96 3.32
N ASN A 40 -1.64 -8.65 4.14
CA ASN A 40 -2.67 -9.61 4.55
C ASN A 40 -4.09 -9.07 4.40
N ILE A 41 -4.25 -7.88 3.81
CA ILE A 41 -5.54 -7.20 3.61
C ILE A 41 -6.31 -7.81 2.43
N TRP A 42 -5.60 -8.37 1.46
CA TRP A 42 -6.14 -8.82 0.18
C TRP A 42 -6.18 -10.34 0.11
N THR A 43 -7.25 -10.88 -0.49
CA THR A 43 -7.34 -12.31 -0.83
C THR A 43 -6.84 -12.60 -2.24
N LYS A 44 -6.97 -11.63 -3.16
CA LYS A 44 -6.49 -11.69 -4.53
C LYS A 44 -6.52 -10.33 -5.22
N PHE A 45 -5.82 -10.24 -6.35
CA PHE A 45 -5.96 -9.17 -7.32
C PHE A 45 -6.46 -9.75 -8.65
N ASP A 46 -7.38 -9.06 -9.30
CA ASP A 46 -7.79 -9.42 -10.66
C ASP A 46 -6.61 -9.20 -11.63
N PRO A 47 -6.20 -10.22 -12.42
CA PRO A 47 -4.99 -10.12 -13.22
C PRO A 47 -5.12 -9.20 -14.45
N VAL A 48 -6.35 -8.84 -14.84
CA VAL A 48 -6.62 -8.01 -16.03
C VAL A 48 -6.81 -6.55 -15.66
N THR A 49 -7.50 -6.29 -14.56
CA THR A 49 -7.91 -4.95 -14.12
C THR A 49 -7.08 -4.45 -12.94
N GLY A 50 -6.39 -5.33 -12.22
CA GLY A 50 -5.68 -5.00 -10.99
C GLY A 50 -6.58 -4.78 -9.78
N LYS A 51 -7.90 -5.01 -9.91
CA LYS A 51 -8.86 -4.76 -8.82
C LYS A 51 -8.57 -5.70 -7.63
N PRO A 52 -8.26 -5.18 -6.43
CA PRO A 52 -8.08 -6.01 -5.25
C PRO A 52 -9.42 -6.53 -4.72
N THR A 53 -9.38 -7.71 -4.10
CA THR A 53 -10.46 -8.25 -3.27
C THR A 53 -10.00 -8.26 -1.82
N TYR A 54 -10.72 -7.57 -0.95
CA TYR A 54 -10.43 -7.55 0.48
C TYR A 54 -10.67 -8.92 1.13
N ARG A 55 -10.05 -9.14 2.29
CA ARG A 55 -10.44 -10.18 3.24
C ARG A 55 -11.82 -9.86 3.84
N ASP A 56 -12.63 -10.88 4.07
CA ASP A 56 -14.05 -10.74 4.41
C ASP A 56 -14.29 -10.00 5.73
N ASP A 57 -13.49 -10.31 6.74
CA ASP A 57 -13.52 -9.68 8.08
C ASP A 57 -13.14 -8.18 8.08
N ILE A 58 -12.52 -7.68 7.01
CA ILE A 58 -12.21 -6.25 6.83
C ILE A 58 -13.41 -5.49 6.24
N ILE A 59 -14.23 -6.14 5.42
CA ILE A 59 -15.43 -5.54 4.79
C ILE A 59 -16.68 -5.74 5.65
N HIS A 60 -16.70 -6.80 6.45
CA HIS A 60 -17.78 -7.17 7.35
C HIS A 60 -17.31 -7.07 8.81
N GLU A 61 -16.64 -5.96 9.13
CA GLU A 61 -16.17 -5.70 10.48
C GLU A 61 -17.33 -5.56 11.47
N THR A 62 -17.08 -5.93 12.73
CA THR A 62 -18.06 -5.78 13.82
C THR A 62 -17.52 -4.82 14.87
N PRO A 63 -18.29 -3.80 15.30
CA PRO A 63 -17.88 -2.91 16.39
C PRO A 63 -17.40 -3.70 17.63
N GLY A 64 -16.28 -3.27 18.19
CA GLY A 64 -15.63 -3.91 19.35
C GLY A 64 -14.82 -5.18 19.02
N LYS A 65 -14.87 -5.71 17.79
CA LYS A 65 -14.05 -6.86 17.38
C LYS A 65 -12.77 -6.40 16.69
N ALA A 66 -11.64 -6.90 17.16
CA ALA A 66 -10.33 -6.63 16.57
C ALA A 66 -10.20 -7.23 15.16
N VAL A 67 -9.63 -6.45 14.24
CA VAL A 67 -9.27 -6.86 12.88
C VAL A 67 -7.79 -6.57 12.66
N ASP A 68 -7.04 -7.59 12.26
CA ASP A 68 -5.61 -7.48 11.97
C ASP A 68 -5.36 -7.04 10.52
N ALA A 69 -4.43 -6.11 10.30
CA ALA A 69 -4.11 -5.63 8.96
C ALA A 69 -2.65 -5.20 8.79
N CYS A 70 -2.06 -5.57 7.65
CA CYS A 70 -0.75 -5.18 7.17
C CYS A 70 -0.88 -4.65 5.72
N PRO A 71 -0.43 -3.41 5.42
CA PRO A 71 0.24 -2.46 6.33
C PRO A 71 -0.75 -1.75 7.29
N THR A 72 -0.21 -0.90 8.17
CA THR A 72 -1.03 -0.02 9.01
C THR A 72 -1.90 0.96 8.20
N SER A 73 -2.87 1.59 8.85
CA SER A 73 -3.66 2.70 8.30
C SER A 73 -2.84 3.99 8.11
N ALA A 74 -1.65 4.09 8.71
CA ALA A 74 -0.67 5.12 8.38
C ALA A 74 0.03 4.85 7.03
N GLY A 75 -0.07 3.62 6.53
CA GLY A 75 0.33 3.17 5.20
C GLY A 75 1.67 2.46 5.16
N GLY A 76 1.85 1.59 4.15
CA GLY A 76 3.15 1.00 3.79
C GLY A 76 4.05 1.98 3.03
N HIS A 77 3.45 3.01 2.43
CA HIS A 77 4.07 4.23 1.93
C HIS A 77 3.12 5.40 2.24
N ASN A 78 3.64 6.60 2.50
CA ASN A 78 2.81 7.74 2.88
C ASN A 78 3.23 9.00 2.10
N TRP A 79 3.33 10.17 2.75
CA TRP A 79 3.69 11.41 2.07
C TRP A 79 5.13 11.49 1.51
N PRO A 80 6.16 10.77 2.02
CA PRO A 80 7.51 10.91 1.48
C PRO A 80 7.58 10.43 0.02
N ALA A 81 8.07 11.28 -0.88
CA ALA A 81 8.05 10.99 -2.31
C ALA A 81 8.96 9.80 -2.70
N THR A 82 8.49 9.02 -3.67
CA THR A 82 9.32 8.04 -4.40
C THR A 82 10.14 8.77 -5.47
N SER A 83 11.43 8.49 -5.57
CA SER A 83 12.30 9.04 -6.61
C SER A 83 12.52 8.06 -7.77
N TYR A 84 13.02 8.56 -8.89
CA TYR A 84 13.40 7.76 -10.05
C TYR A 84 14.79 8.14 -10.53
N ASN A 85 15.62 7.15 -10.80
CA ASN A 85 16.96 7.31 -11.33
C ASN A 85 17.00 6.80 -12.79
N PRO A 86 16.89 7.69 -13.80
CA PRO A 86 16.79 7.28 -15.20
C PRO A 86 17.97 6.44 -15.74
N PRO A 87 19.25 6.76 -15.43
CA PRO A 87 20.39 5.91 -15.82
C PRO A 87 20.27 4.45 -15.40
N THR A 88 19.74 4.18 -14.21
CA THR A 88 19.61 2.81 -13.68
C THR A 88 18.23 2.21 -13.91
N GLY A 89 17.22 3.02 -14.24
CA GLY A 89 15.84 2.58 -14.38
C GLY A 89 15.18 2.19 -13.04
N LEU A 90 15.73 2.67 -11.92
CA LEU A 90 15.25 2.30 -10.58
C LEU A 90 14.33 3.37 -10.00
N LEU A 91 13.15 2.96 -9.56
CA LEU A 91 12.36 3.69 -8.56
C LEU A 91 12.95 3.42 -7.18
N ILE A 92 13.07 4.45 -6.34
CA ILE A 92 13.58 4.32 -4.97
C ILE A 92 12.52 4.89 -4.04
N ALA A 93 11.96 4.03 -3.19
CA ALA A 93 10.82 4.36 -2.33
C ALA A 93 11.15 4.11 -0.85
N PRO A 94 10.93 5.11 0.04
CA PRO A 94 10.86 4.86 1.47
C PRO A 94 9.55 4.16 1.82
N LEU A 95 9.63 3.10 2.61
CA LEU A 95 8.50 2.26 3.01
C LEU A 95 8.46 2.12 4.53
N VAL A 96 7.25 1.93 5.05
CA VAL A 96 6.98 1.66 6.46
C VAL A 96 6.63 0.20 6.62
N GLN A 97 7.30 -0.47 7.56
CA GLN A 97 7.13 -1.89 7.83
C GLN A 97 6.45 -2.07 9.19
N ALA A 98 5.15 -1.84 9.22
CA ALA A 98 4.34 -2.04 10.41
C ALA A 98 2.96 -2.57 10.05
N CYS A 99 2.38 -3.30 10.99
CA CYS A 99 1.02 -3.81 10.94
C CYS A 99 0.21 -3.22 12.09
N GLN A 100 -1.10 -3.38 12.04
CA GLN A 100 -2.00 -2.87 13.07
C GLN A 100 -3.06 -3.89 13.44
N VAL A 101 -3.49 -3.80 14.69
CA VAL A 101 -4.82 -4.26 15.08
C VAL A 101 -5.73 -3.04 15.14
N MET A 102 -6.86 -3.10 14.45
CA MET A 102 -7.91 -2.09 14.47
C MET A 102 -9.12 -2.62 15.22
N VAL A 103 -9.64 -1.84 16.17
CA VAL A 103 -10.92 -2.13 16.84
C VAL A 103 -11.91 -1.04 16.44
N PRO A 104 -12.88 -1.33 15.56
CA PRO A 104 -13.89 -0.37 15.14
C PRO A 104 -14.89 -0.11 16.26
N GLY A 105 -15.48 1.07 16.24
CA GLY A 105 -16.43 1.59 17.20
C GLY A 105 -17.24 2.74 16.61
N ALA A 106 -18.06 3.39 17.43
CA ALA A 106 -18.82 4.54 16.96
C ALA A 106 -17.90 5.77 16.77
N PRO A 107 -18.04 6.54 15.67
CA PRO A 107 -17.35 7.81 15.54
C PRO A 107 -17.83 8.78 16.61
N ASN A 108 -16.90 9.48 17.25
CA ASN A 108 -17.23 10.62 18.11
C ASN A 108 -16.94 11.91 17.33
N LEU A 109 -18.00 12.62 16.97
CA LEU A 109 -17.94 13.86 16.20
C LEU A 109 -18.04 15.12 17.08
N GLU A 110 -18.19 14.96 18.40
CA GLU A 110 -18.30 16.08 19.33
C GLU A 110 -16.92 16.65 19.66
N GLY A 111 -16.73 17.96 19.48
CA GLY A 111 -15.51 18.68 19.87
C GLY A 111 -14.23 18.05 19.29
N ASN A 112 -13.31 17.64 20.18
CA ASN A 112 -12.06 16.95 19.83
C ASN A 112 -12.23 15.41 19.71
N GLY A 113 -13.43 14.93 19.38
CA GLY A 113 -13.76 13.52 19.28
C GLY A 113 -13.00 12.77 18.16
N ASN A 114 -12.92 11.45 18.28
CA ASN A 114 -12.37 10.58 17.25
C ASN A 114 -13.40 10.32 16.15
N GLY A 115 -13.42 11.17 15.12
CA GLY A 115 -14.32 11.01 13.98
C GLY A 115 -14.04 9.75 13.14
N GLY A 116 -12.88 9.10 13.31
CA GLY A 116 -12.57 7.83 12.65
C GLY A 116 -13.22 6.62 13.32
N GLY A 117 -13.74 6.75 14.54
CA GLY A 117 -14.48 5.69 15.23
C GLY A 117 -13.69 4.39 15.39
N ALA A 118 -12.36 4.43 15.48
CA ALA A 118 -11.56 3.22 15.62
C ALA A 118 -10.35 3.44 16.54
N GLN A 119 -10.07 2.45 17.38
CA GLN A 119 -8.80 2.33 18.10
C GLN A 119 -7.81 1.57 17.24
N ARG A 120 -6.53 1.97 17.31
CA ARG A 120 -5.45 1.41 16.50
C ARG A 120 -4.25 1.13 17.37
N SER A 121 -3.71 -0.07 17.28
CA SER A 121 -2.46 -0.47 17.92
C SER A 121 -1.51 -0.97 16.85
N PHE A 122 -0.33 -0.36 16.74
CA PHE A 122 0.67 -0.74 15.74
C PHE A 122 1.67 -1.73 16.33
N TYR A 123 2.11 -2.67 15.52
CA TYR A 123 3.10 -3.67 15.88
C TYR A 123 4.04 -3.96 14.71
N GLU A 124 5.13 -4.66 15.01
CA GLU A 124 6.16 -5.03 14.04
C GLU A 124 5.58 -5.89 12.90
N MET A 125 5.91 -5.54 11.66
CA MET A 125 5.51 -6.35 10.50
C MET A 125 6.22 -7.71 10.50
N PRO A 126 5.51 -8.83 10.22
CA PRO A 126 6.14 -10.14 10.07
C PRO A 126 7.25 -10.14 9.02
N GLY A 127 8.38 -10.80 9.34
CA GLY A 127 9.53 -10.91 8.45
C GLY A 127 10.30 -9.60 8.25
N SER A 128 10.13 -8.62 9.15
CA SER A 128 10.85 -7.36 9.13
C SER A 128 12.14 -7.36 9.95
N ASP A 129 12.37 -8.39 10.78
CA ASP A 129 13.51 -8.50 11.71
C ASP A 129 13.67 -7.27 12.61
N GLY A 130 12.57 -6.79 13.20
CA GLY A 130 12.54 -5.59 14.04
C GLY A 130 12.56 -4.26 13.28
N ASN A 131 12.72 -4.27 11.96
CA ASN A 131 12.86 -3.05 11.18
C ASN A 131 11.50 -2.44 10.85
N VAL A 132 11.23 -1.25 11.39
CA VAL A 132 9.97 -0.51 11.17
C VAL A 132 9.96 0.32 9.87
N GLY A 133 11.07 0.36 9.15
CA GLY A 133 11.20 1.07 7.87
C GLY A 133 12.13 0.34 6.90
N LYS A 134 11.95 0.62 5.61
CA LYS A 134 12.76 0.04 4.53
C LYS A 134 12.94 1.06 3.42
N LEU A 135 14.15 1.13 2.86
CA LEU A 135 14.39 1.80 1.58
C LEU A 135 14.47 0.73 0.50
N ALA A 136 13.57 0.78 -0.48
CA ALA A 136 13.48 -0.24 -1.52
C ALA A 136 13.72 0.35 -2.90
N ALA A 137 14.29 -0.45 -3.80
CA ALA A 137 14.45 -0.12 -5.20
C ALA A 137 13.64 -1.08 -6.10
N PHE A 138 12.99 -0.54 -7.13
CA PHE A 138 12.17 -1.30 -8.08
C PHE A 138 12.56 -0.96 -9.52
N ASP A 139 12.80 -1.98 -10.34
CA ASP A 139 13.15 -1.81 -11.76
C ASP A 139 11.89 -1.60 -12.61
N VAL A 140 11.78 -0.46 -13.27
CA VAL A 140 10.60 -0.08 -14.07
C VAL A 140 10.38 -0.97 -15.31
N LYS A 141 11.42 -1.70 -15.74
CA LYS A 141 11.38 -2.55 -16.94
C LYS A 141 10.82 -3.95 -16.68
N ARG A 142 10.77 -4.40 -15.42
CA ARG A 142 10.19 -5.71 -15.10
C ARG A 142 8.66 -5.68 -15.30
N PRO A 143 8.04 -6.78 -15.74
CA PRO A 143 6.59 -6.84 -15.93
C PRO A 143 5.81 -6.67 -14.63
N SER A 144 6.34 -7.22 -13.54
CA SER A 144 5.70 -7.23 -12.21
C SER A 144 6.06 -6.02 -11.35
N THR A 145 6.69 -4.98 -11.90
CA THR A 145 6.97 -3.72 -11.18
C THR A 145 6.62 -2.52 -12.01
#